data_AF-A0A6P0UAL5-F1
#
_entry.id   AF-A0A6P0UAL5-F1
#
_cell.length_a   1.000
_cell.length_b   1.000
_cell.length_c   1.000
_cell.angle_alpha   90.00
_cell.angle_beta   90.00
_cell.angle_gamma   90.00
#
_symmetry.space_group_name_H-M   'P 1'
#
loop_
_entity.id
_entity.type
_entity.pdbx_description
1 polymer ?
#
loop_
_entity_poly.entity_id
_entity_poly.type
_entity_poly.pdbx_seq_one_letter_code
_entity_poly.pdbx_strand_id
1 'polypeptide(L)'
;MIYNNIEDRNIFLRSVIIEEPNIGPQEELPTLFGAGGRWPVINEIIDPKVIRQQSNLSCGPACAEMLLRECGITNITQVTIENLTGVPTSASEIADALNQLSPASLHRWQGGYLDTSTSLAAFNLLLRTAKPWMAQMKEIGNRIAHMVVVDAFDETGLVLVRDPWEGTSYKMEIDQFLQVWSQIAVF
;
A
#
# COMPACT_ATOMS: atom_id res chain seq x y z
N MET A 1 46.70 -63.76 24.83
CA MET A 1 46.18 -62.38 24.93
C MET A 1 45.07 -62.29 23.90
N ILE A 2 43.81 -62.17 24.34
CA ILE A 2 42.63 -62.47 23.51
C ILE A 2 41.83 -61.19 23.20
N TYR A 3 41.36 -61.14 21.95
CA TYR A 3 40.11 -60.56 21.41
C TYR A 3 40.12 -59.23 20.61
N ASN A 4 39.84 -59.43 19.31
CA ASN A 4 38.95 -58.74 18.35
C ASN A 4 39.06 -57.24 18.07
N ASN A 5 39.22 -56.91 16.79
CA ASN A 5 38.37 -55.93 16.11
C ASN A 5 38.18 -56.28 14.62
N ILE A 6 36.98 -55.97 14.13
CA ILE A 6 36.40 -56.28 12.82
C ILE A 6 36.47 -55.02 11.97
N GLU A 7 36.96 -55.09 10.74
CA GLU A 7 36.68 -54.08 9.69
C GLU A 7 36.49 -54.73 8.31
N ASP A 8 35.55 -54.13 7.59
CA ASP A 8 35.40 -54.04 6.13
C ASP A 8 34.78 -55.19 5.32
N ARG A 9 33.50 -54.98 4.95
CA ARG A 9 32.90 -55.52 3.74
C ARG A 9 32.18 -54.43 2.94
N ASN A 10 32.75 -54.14 1.77
CA ASN A 10 32.13 -53.51 0.60
C ASN A 10 30.78 -54.14 0.24
N ILE A 11 29.72 -53.34 -0.01
CA ILE A 11 28.68 -53.65 -1.03
C ILE A 11 28.16 -52.36 -1.70
N PHE A 12 28.42 -52.28 -2.99
CA PHE A 12 27.84 -51.39 -4.00
C PHE A 12 26.42 -51.88 -4.36
N LEU A 13 25.35 -51.07 -4.23
CA LEU A 13 24.07 -51.34 -4.91
C LEU A 13 23.26 -50.06 -5.21
N ARG A 14 23.19 -49.78 -6.52
CA ARG A 14 22.07 -49.30 -7.36
C ARG A 14 21.13 -48.20 -6.83
N SER A 15 21.16 -47.08 -7.56
CA SER A 15 20.25 -45.95 -7.60
C SER A 15 18.76 -46.34 -7.70
N VAL A 16 17.97 -45.85 -6.74
CA VAL A 16 16.51 -45.76 -6.82
C VAL A 16 16.18 -44.43 -7.49
N ILE A 17 15.55 -44.47 -8.66
CA ILE A 17 14.90 -43.28 -9.25
C ILE A 17 13.59 -43.10 -8.48
N ILE A 18 13.50 -42.03 -7.71
CA ILE A 18 12.25 -41.60 -7.09
C ILE A 18 11.61 -40.65 -8.10
N GLU A 19 10.50 -41.06 -8.72
CA GLU A 19 9.68 -40.14 -9.51
C GLU A 19 9.05 -39.12 -8.54
N GLU A 20 9.35 -37.84 -8.72
CA GLU A 20 8.73 -36.77 -7.95
C GLU A 20 7.23 -36.68 -8.29
N PRO A 21 6.36 -36.46 -7.29
CA PRO A 21 4.93 -36.34 -7.56
C PRO A 21 4.67 -35.09 -8.42
N ASN A 22 3.93 -35.28 -9.50
CA ASN A 22 3.40 -34.21 -10.35
C ASN A 22 2.47 -33.32 -9.53
N ILE A 23 3.01 -32.21 -9.02
CA ILE A 23 2.24 -31.17 -8.36
C ILE A 23 1.52 -30.41 -9.48
N GLY A 24 0.19 -30.56 -9.56
CA GLY A 24 -0.65 -29.76 -10.45
C GLY A 24 -0.43 -28.25 -10.25
N PRO A 25 -0.99 -27.40 -11.13
CA PRO A 25 -0.73 -25.96 -11.09
C PRO A 25 -0.94 -25.44 -9.66
N GLN A 26 0.15 -24.97 -9.05
CA GLN A 26 0.13 -24.37 -7.74
C GLN A 26 -0.87 -23.22 -7.80
N GLU A 27 -1.93 -23.27 -6.99
CA GLU A 27 -2.70 -22.07 -6.70
C GLU A 27 -1.70 -21.02 -6.21
N GLU A 28 -1.44 -20.00 -7.03
CA GLU A 28 -0.60 -18.88 -6.64
C GLU A 28 -1.21 -18.30 -5.36
N LEU A 29 -0.52 -18.49 -4.24
CA LEU A 29 -0.87 -17.83 -2.99
C LEU A 29 -0.99 -16.33 -3.29
N PRO A 30 -2.07 -15.66 -2.85
CA PRO A 30 -2.24 -14.24 -3.12
C PRO A 30 -1.00 -13.50 -2.65
N THR A 31 -0.32 -12.88 -3.59
CA THR A 31 0.86 -12.04 -3.36
C THR A 31 0.49 -10.98 -2.31
N LEU A 32 1.37 -10.76 -1.34
CA LEU A 32 1.15 -9.72 -0.32
C LEU A 32 1.30 -8.37 -1.01
N PHE A 33 0.28 -7.51 -0.93
CA PHE A 33 0.21 -6.25 -1.67
C PHE A 33 0.12 -5.06 -0.70
N GLY A 34 0.75 -3.94 -1.05
CA GLY A 34 0.84 -2.76 -0.16
C GLY A 34 1.46 -3.07 1.21
N ALA A 35 1.01 -2.38 2.27
CA ALA A 35 1.52 -2.47 3.64
C ALA A 35 1.28 -3.79 4.41
N GLY A 36 1.40 -4.92 3.72
CA GLY A 36 1.04 -6.24 4.23
C GLY A 36 -0.47 -6.51 4.16
N GLY A 37 -1.19 -5.78 3.30
CA GLY A 37 -2.58 -6.06 2.98
C GLY A 37 -2.70 -7.30 2.08
N ARG A 38 -3.84 -7.96 2.14
CA ARG A 38 -4.31 -9.04 1.27
C ARG A 38 -5.43 -8.57 0.33
N TRP A 39 -5.61 -7.25 0.14
CA TRP A 39 -6.65 -6.76 -0.77
C TRP A 39 -6.26 -7.06 -2.22
N PRO A 40 -7.22 -7.48 -3.07
CA PRO A 40 -6.94 -7.76 -4.47
C PRO A 40 -6.50 -6.50 -5.20
N VAL A 41 -5.36 -6.57 -5.88
CA VAL A 41 -4.85 -5.52 -6.77
C VAL A 41 -4.68 -6.06 -8.18
N ILE A 42 -4.66 -5.15 -9.16
CA ILE A 42 -4.47 -5.45 -10.57
C ILE A 42 -3.22 -4.70 -11.03
N ASN A 43 -2.27 -5.43 -11.63
CA ASN A 43 -1.04 -4.90 -12.23
C ASN A 43 -0.20 -4.03 -11.29
N GLU A 44 0.11 -4.53 -10.08
CA GLU A 44 1.05 -3.84 -9.20
C GLU A 44 2.46 -3.81 -9.80
N ILE A 45 3.04 -2.62 -9.86
CA ILE A 45 4.39 -2.38 -10.36
C ILE A 45 5.12 -1.39 -9.45
N ILE A 46 6.45 -1.49 -9.39
CA ILE A 46 7.30 -0.43 -8.83
C ILE A 46 7.19 0.78 -9.76
N ASP A 47 6.76 1.93 -9.23
CA ASP A 47 6.54 3.14 -10.01
C ASP A 47 7.48 4.26 -9.54
N PRO A 48 8.39 4.76 -10.40
CA PRO A 48 9.31 5.84 -10.04
C PRO A 48 8.62 7.16 -9.67
N LYS A 49 7.32 7.32 -9.95
CA LYS A 49 6.52 8.47 -9.54
C LYS A 49 5.97 8.35 -8.12
N VAL A 50 6.03 7.17 -7.52
CA VAL A 50 5.53 6.91 -6.18
C VAL A 50 6.64 7.11 -5.17
N ILE A 51 6.37 7.92 -4.15
CA ILE A 51 7.31 8.13 -3.06
C ILE A 51 7.18 6.98 -2.07
N ARG A 52 8.25 6.19 -1.94
CA ARG A 52 8.34 5.14 -0.94
C ARG A 52 8.41 5.72 0.48
N GLN A 53 7.66 5.15 1.41
CA GLN A 53 7.68 5.52 2.82
C GLN A 53 9.04 5.19 3.45
N GLN A 54 9.55 6.10 4.30
CA GLN A 54 10.87 5.97 4.93
C GLN A 54 10.87 5.04 6.15
N SER A 55 9.71 4.82 6.78
CA SER A 55 9.53 3.89 7.89
C SER A 55 8.22 3.13 7.75
N ASN A 56 8.02 2.05 8.52
CA ASN A 56 6.78 1.25 8.53
C ASN A 56 5.51 2.02 8.89
N LEU A 57 5.62 3.24 9.41
CA LEU A 57 4.49 4.07 9.84
C LEU A 57 4.40 5.41 9.06
N SER A 58 5.29 5.64 8.10
CA SER A 58 5.39 6.89 7.33
C SER A 58 4.50 6.95 6.08
N CYS A 59 3.49 6.08 5.96
CA CYS A 59 2.61 6.04 4.79
C CYS A 59 1.85 7.37 4.58
N GLY A 60 1.37 7.99 5.66
CA GLY A 60 0.71 9.30 5.62
C GLY A 60 1.63 10.42 5.09
N PRO A 61 2.79 10.68 5.72
CA PRO A 61 3.78 11.64 5.23
C PRO A 61 4.22 11.41 3.78
N ALA A 62 4.40 10.14 3.36
CA ALA A 62 4.78 9.82 1.99
C ALA A 62 3.68 10.19 0.98
N CYS A 63 2.42 9.90 1.31
CA CYS A 63 1.27 10.31 0.49
C CYS A 63 1.12 11.83 0.42
N ALA A 64 1.30 12.53 1.55
CA ALA A 64 1.24 13.98 1.60
C ALA A 64 2.36 14.63 0.76
N GLU A 65 3.57 14.07 0.77
CA GLU A 65 4.66 14.52 -0.11
C GLU A 65 4.29 14.35 -1.59
N MET A 66 3.66 13.22 -1.98
CA MET A 66 3.17 13.03 -3.36
C MET A 66 2.15 14.10 -3.75
N LEU A 67 1.17 14.41 -2.90
CA LEU A 67 0.17 15.43 -3.20
C LEU A 67 0.74 16.85 -3.31
N LEU A 68 1.72 17.20 -2.48
CA LEU A 68 2.43 18.48 -2.59
C LEU A 68 3.18 18.60 -3.92
N ARG A 69 3.83 17.51 -4.38
CA ARG A 69 4.51 17.49 -5.68
C ARG A 69 3.56 17.67 -6.86
N GLU A 70 2.37 17.08 -6.82
CA GLU A 70 1.31 17.32 -7.81
C GLU A 70 0.87 18.79 -7.85
N CYS A 71 0.98 19.51 -6.72
CA CYS A 71 0.74 20.94 -6.65
C CYS A 71 1.96 21.80 -7.04
N GLY A 72 3.05 21.20 -7.51
CA GLY A 72 4.30 21.88 -7.87
C GLY A 72 5.21 22.23 -6.69
N ILE A 73 4.91 21.73 -5.48
CA ILE A 73 5.69 21.97 -4.26
C ILE A 73 6.65 20.78 -4.06
N THR A 74 7.88 20.92 -4.54
CA THR A 74 8.85 19.80 -4.60
C THR A 74 9.95 19.85 -3.53
N ASN A 75 9.99 20.91 -2.71
CA ASN A 75 11.02 21.14 -1.70
C ASN A 75 10.62 20.66 -0.29
N ILE A 76 9.44 20.05 -0.14
CA ILE A 76 8.96 19.47 1.12
C ILE A 76 9.18 17.96 1.07
N THR A 77 9.63 17.38 2.19
CA THR A 77 9.92 15.94 2.31
C THR A 77 9.07 15.30 3.40
N GLN A 78 8.99 13.96 3.40
CA GLN A 78 8.43 13.16 4.49
C GLN A 78 8.89 13.63 5.87
N VAL A 79 10.20 13.81 6.06
CA VAL A 79 10.77 14.27 7.35
C VAL A 79 10.18 15.61 7.79
N THR A 80 9.99 16.55 6.87
CA THR A 80 9.36 17.85 7.18
C THR A 80 7.92 17.66 7.64
N ILE A 81 7.17 16.78 6.99
CA ILE A 81 5.77 16.50 7.33
C ILE A 81 5.68 15.75 8.67
N GLU A 82 6.53 14.75 8.88
CA GLU A 82 6.64 13.99 10.12
C GLU A 82 6.96 14.87 11.33
N ASN A 83 7.79 15.89 11.16
CA ASN A 83 8.09 16.86 12.23
C ASN A 83 6.87 17.71 12.62
N LEU A 84 5.90 17.89 11.71
CA LEU A 84 4.65 18.61 11.99
C LEU A 84 3.56 17.69 12.55
N THR A 85 3.49 16.44 12.09
CA THR A 85 2.36 15.55 12.37
C THR A 85 2.66 14.45 13.39
N GLY A 86 3.93 14.10 13.58
CA GLY A 86 4.34 12.87 14.23
C GLY A 86 4.09 11.62 13.36
N VAL A 87 4.47 10.46 13.91
CA VAL A 87 4.33 9.14 13.30
C VAL A 87 3.95 8.12 14.39
N PRO A 88 2.77 7.44 14.32
CA PRO A 88 1.75 7.55 13.27
C PRO A 88 0.99 8.89 13.33
N THR A 89 0.24 9.19 12.27
CA THR A 89 -0.54 10.44 12.14
C THR A 89 -1.98 10.16 11.69
N SER A 90 -2.87 11.11 11.94
CA SER A 90 -4.27 11.14 11.50
C SER A 90 -4.47 11.95 10.21
N ALA A 91 -5.58 11.69 9.51
CA ALA A 91 -5.94 12.45 8.32
C ALA A 91 -6.09 13.97 8.58
N SER A 92 -6.62 14.37 9.74
CA SER A 92 -6.77 15.78 10.12
C SER A 92 -5.41 16.46 10.32
N GLU A 93 -4.46 15.80 11.00
CA GLU A 93 -3.11 16.33 11.19
C GLU A 93 -2.37 16.48 9.86
N ILE A 94 -2.53 15.52 8.95
CA ILE A 94 -1.98 15.63 7.59
C ILE A 94 -2.58 16.82 6.85
N ALA A 95 -3.90 16.99 6.88
CA ALA A 95 -4.55 18.13 6.22
C ALA A 95 -4.08 19.47 6.79
N ASP A 96 -3.92 19.57 8.12
CA ASP A 96 -3.38 20.76 8.78
C ASP A 96 -1.93 21.03 8.38
N ALA A 97 -1.09 20.00 8.30
CA ALA A 97 0.29 20.13 7.82
C ALA A 97 0.34 20.56 6.36
N LEU A 98 -0.48 19.97 5.47
CA LEU A 98 -0.57 20.37 4.07
C LEU A 98 -1.00 21.84 3.94
N ASN A 99 -1.96 22.30 4.75
CA ASN A 99 -2.39 23.70 4.78
C ASN A 99 -1.31 24.67 5.28
N GLN A 100 -0.40 24.21 6.15
CA GLN A 100 0.75 25.01 6.59
C GLN A 100 1.87 25.05 5.57
N LEU A 101 2.06 23.96 4.83
CA LEU A 101 3.15 23.76 3.87
C LEU A 101 2.82 24.26 2.47
N SER A 102 1.56 24.60 2.20
CA SER A 102 1.10 25.08 0.90
C SER A 102 0.72 26.57 0.93
N PRO A 103 0.91 27.31 -0.18
CA PRO A 103 0.46 28.69 -0.27
C PRO A 103 -1.06 28.82 -0.07
N ALA A 104 -1.50 29.89 0.62
CA ALA A 104 -2.93 30.16 0.85
C ALA A 104 -3.75 30.37 -0.44
N SER A 105 -3.10 30.57 -1.58
CA SER A 105 -3.75 30.64 -2.91
C SER A 105 -4.15 29.27 -3.45
N LEU A 106 -3.61 28.17 -2.90
CA LEU A 106 -4.09 26.83 -3.21
C LEU A 106 -5.39 26.54 -2.45
N HIS A 107 -6.11 25.52 -2.91
CA HIS A 107 -7.23 24.97 -2.17
C HIS A 107 -6.82 24.57 -0.74
N ARG A 108 -7.78 24.67 0.18
CA ARG A 108 -7.61 24.24 1.56
C ARG A 108 -7.85 22.75 1.65
N TRP A 109 -6.85 22.03 2.14
CA TRP A 109 -6.92 20.61 2.41
C TRP A 109 -7.87 20.34 3.58
N GLN A 110 -8.64 19.28 3.46
CA GLN A 110 -9.52 18.74 4.49
C GLN A 110 -9.15 17.28 4.74
N GLY A 111 -9.23 16.85 5.99
CA GLY A 111 -8.85 15.51 6.40
C GLY A 111 -9.79 14.96 7.45
N GLY A 112 -10.30 13.75 7.24
CA GLY A 112 -11.19 13.09 8.19
C GLY A 112 -12.12 12.08 7.56
N TYR A 113 -13.07 11.61 8.37
CA TYR A 113 -14.13 10.71 7.92
C TYR A 113 -15.16 11.45 7.06
N LEU A 114 -15.50 10.88 5.91
CA LEU A 114 -16.53 11.39 5.02
C LEU A 114 -17.90 10.86 5.43
N ASP A 115 -18.64 11.70 6.14
CA ASP A 115 -20.01 11.41 6.56
C ASP A 115 -20.98 11.53 5.38
N THR A 116 -21.18 10.40 4.70
CA THR A 116 -22.12 10.25 3.59
C THR A 116 -22.93 8.98 3.78
N SER A 117 -24.03 8.85 3.04
CA SER A 117 -24.92 7.69 3.16
C SER A 117 -24.27 6.35 2.80
N THR A 118 -23.24 6.36 1.94
CA THR A 118 -22.53 5.14 1.47
C THR A 118 -21.09 5.47 1.09
N SER A 119 -20.17 4.49 1.16
CA SER A 119 -18.80 4.66 0.68
C SER A 119 -18.74 5.09 -0.79
N LEU A 120 -19.65 4.61 -1.64
CA LEU A 120 -19.72 5.02 -3.04
C LEU A 120 -20.10 6.51 -3.18
N ALA A 121 -21.00 7.02 -2.34
CA ALA A 121 -21.36 8.45 -2.32
C ALA A 121 -20.17 9.32 -1.89
N ALA A 122 -19.42 8.89 -0.87
CA ALA A 122 -18.17 9.53 -0.46
C ALA A 122 -17.12 9.52 -1.60
N PHE A 123 -16.91 8.37 -2.23
CA PHE A 123 -15.96 8.23 -3.34
C PHE A 123 -16.32 9.17 -4.51
N ASN A 124 -17.59 9.19 -4.91
CA ASN A 124 -18.08 10.08 -5.96
C ASN A 124 -17.97 11.57 -5.60
N LEU A 125 -17.98 11.92 -4.31
CA LEU A 125 -17.70 13.28 -3.87
C LEU A 125 -16.24 13.67 -4.10
N LEU A 126 -15.31 12.76 -3.81
CA LEU A 126 -13.88 12.97 -4.02
C LEU A 126 -13.50 13.00 -5.50
N LEU A 127 -14.10 12.14 -6.34
CA LEU A 127 -13.86 12.20 -7.79
C LEU A 127 -14.20 13.56 -8.42
N ARG A 128 -15.20 14.27 -7.88
CA ARG A 128 -15.59 15.60 -8.39
C ARG A 128 -14.54 16.68 -8.13
N THR A 129 -13.54 16.45 -7.28
CA THR A 129 -12.43 17.39 -7.09
C THR A 129 -11.51 17.43 -8.31
N ALA A 130 -11.55 16.38 -9.16
CA ALA A 130 -10.64 16.17 -10.29
C ALA A 130 -9.15 16.24 -9.90
N LYS A 131 -8.84 15.91 -8.64
CA LYS A 131 -7.48 15.89 -8.09
C LYS A 131 -7.24 14.60 -7.31
N PRO A 132 -5.98 14.13 -7.26
CA PRO A 132 -5.61 13.04 -6.37
C PRO A 132 -5.89 13.37 -4.90
N TRP A 133 -6.28 12.36 -4.13
CA TRP A 133 -6.60 12.46 -2.72
C TRP A 133 -6.03 11.26 -1.96
N MET A 134 -5.88 11.37 -0.64
CA MET A 134 -5.34 10.27 0.17
C MET A 134 -6.47 9.44 0.76
N ALA A 135 -6.36 8.11 0.70
CA ALA A 135 -7.34 7.19 1.26
C ALA A 135 -6.73 6.38 2.40
N GLN A 136 -7.45 6.28 3.52
CA GLN A 136 -7.09 5.34 4.57
C GLN A 136 -7.71 3.98 4.29
N MET A 137 -6.88 3.02 3.91
CA MET A 137 -7.24 1.62 3.73
C MET A 137 -7.04 0.85 5.02
N LYS A 138 -7.98 -0.01 5.37
CA LYS A 138 -7.92 -0.86 6.56
C LYS A 138 -8.64 -2.17 6.31
N GLU A 139 -7.89 -3.26 6.34
CA GLU A 139 -8.49 -4.59 6.29
C GLU A 139 -9.22 -4.93 7.58
N ILE A 140 -10.31 -5.69 7.43
CA ILE A 140 -11.03 -6.27 8.55
C ILE A 140 -10.07 -7.18 9.33
N GLY A 141 -9.88 -6.88 10.61
CA GLY A 141 -8.99 -7.63 11.50
C GLY A 141 -7.57 -7.09 11.63
N ASN A 142 -7.12 -6.19 10.73
CA ASN A 142 -5.83 -5.53 10.88
C ASN A 142 -5.90 -4.36 11.87
N ARG A 143 -4.87 -4.28 12.72
CA ARG A 143 -4.78 -3.23 13.76
C ARG A 143 -4.30 -1.89 13.21
N ILE A 144 -3.47 -1.92 12.18
CA ILE A 144 -2.85 -0.75 11.57
C ILE A 144 -3.56 -0.47 10.25
N ALA A 145 -3.93 0.79 10.03
CA ALA A 145 -4.44 1.25 8.76
C ALA A 145 -3.30 1.81 7.90
N HIS A 146 -3.49 1.79 6.60
CA HIS A 146 -2.52 2.23 5.61
C HIS A 146 -3.06 3.43 4.83
N MET A 147 -2.20 4.38 4.51
CA MET A 147 -2.57 5.51 3.64
C MET A 147 -2.01 5.29 2.25
N VAL A 148 -2.85 5.49 1.24
CA VAL A 148 -2.48 5.48 -0.18
C VAL A 148 -2.95 6.77 -0.85
N VAL A 149 -2.45 7.07 -2.04
CA VAL A 149 -3.00 8.12 -2.90
C VAL A 149 -3.89 7.49 -3.97
N VAL A 150 -5.07 8.06 -4.18
CA VAL A 150 -6.02 7.70 -5.23
C VAL A 150 -6.05 8.81 -6.25
N ASP A 151 -5.70 8.51 -7.50
CA ASP A 151 -5.61 9.52 -8.55
C ASP A 151 -6.97 9.79 -9.20
N ALA A 152 -7.59 8.74 -9.77
CA ALA A 152 -8.88 8.77 -10.46
C ALA A 152 -9.29 7.34 -10.85
N PHE A 153 -10.22 7.24 -11.81
CA PHE A 153 -10.40 6.06 -12.62
C PHE A 153 -9.46 6.08 -13.84
N ASP A 154 -9.05 4.90 -14.30
CA ASP A 154 -8.52 4.75 -15.65
C ASP A 154 -9.64 4.69 -16.71
N GLU A 155 -9.25 4.58 -17.97
CA GLU A 155 -10.19 4.52 -19.11
C GLU A 155 -11.14 3.32 -19.06
N THR A 156 -10.82 2.30 -18.25
CA THR A 156 -11.62 1.08 -18.08
C THR A 156 -12.49 1.10 -16.82
N GLY A 157 -12.40 2.16 -16.00
CA GLY A 157 -13.17 2.30 -14.77
C GLY A 157 -12.50 1.71 -13.53
N LEU A 158 -11.21 1.35 -13.60
CA LEU A 158 -10.45 0.86 -12.44
C LEU A 158 -9.89 2.02 -11.63
N VAL A 159 -9.94 1.91 -10.30
CA VAL A 159 -9.36 2.90 -9.38
C VAL A 159 -7.83 2.84 -9.48
N LEU A 160 -7.20 3.97 -9.77
CA LEU A 160 -5.74 4.11 -9.81
C LEU A 160 -5.20 4.46 -8.43
N VAL A 161 -4.29 3.64 -7.91
CA VAL A 161 -3.72 3.77 -6.57
C VAL A 161 -2.20 3.85 -6.63
N ARG A 162 -1.65 4.82 -5.90
CA ARG A 162 -0.21 4.97 -5.60
C ARG A 162 0.02 4.61 -4.14
N ASP A 163 0.81 3.57 -3.90
CA ASP A 163 1.03 2.97 -2.60
C ASP A 163 2.47 3.21 -2.12
N PRO A 164 2.67 3.94 -1.02
CA PRO A 164 4.00 4.29 -0.56
C PRO A 164 4.77 3.11 0.06
N TRP A 165 4.17 1.94 0.33
CA TRP A 165 4.84 0.88 1.09
C TRP A 165 6.15 0.39 0.44
N GLU A 166 6.06 -0.12 -0.79
CA GLU A 166 7.21 -0.48 -1.62
C GLU A 166 7.46 0.54 -2.75
N GLY A 167 6.73 1.67 -2.76
CA GLY A 167 6.79 2.64 -3.85
C GLY A 167 6.15 2.08 -5.12
N THR A 168 4.97 1.50 -4.99
CA THR A 168 4.27 0.82 -6.07
C THR A 168 3.03 1.58 -6.51
N SER A 169 2.58 1.29 -7.73
CA SER A 169 1.26 1.69 -8.21
C SER A 169 0.49 0.46 -8.65
N TYR A 170 -0.81 0.45 -8.45
CA TYR A 170 -1.70 -0.63 -8.89
C TYR A 170 -3.09 -0.10 -9.19
N LYS A 171 -3.94 -0.99 -9.69
CA LYS A 171 -5.35 -0.73 -9.95
C LYS A 171 -6.24 -1.57 -9.06
N MET A 172 -7.46 -1.12 -8.82
CA MET A 172 -8.48 -1.88 -8.11
C MET A 172 -9.85 -1.75 -8.78
N GLU A 173 -10.63 -2.81 -8.71
CA GLU A 173 -12.08 -2.72 -8.92
C GLU A 173 -12.69 -1.83 -7.83
N ILE A 174 -13.66 -0.98 -8.18
CA ILE A 174 -14.26 -0.04 -7.22
C ILE A 174 -14.88 -0.78 -6.02
N ASP A 175 -15.56 -1.90 -6.25
CA ASP A 175 -16.18 -2.67 -5.17
C ASP A 175 -15.15 -3.25 -4.21
N GLN A 176 -13.96 -3.63 -4.70
CA GLN A 176 -12.86 -4.12 -3.87
C GLN A 176 -12.24 -2.97 -3.07
N PHE A 177 -12.04 -1.81 -3.72
CA PHE A 177 -11.53 -0.61 -3.04
C PHE A 177 -12.47 -0.17 -1.91
N LEU A 178 -13.78 -0.11 -2.16
CA LEU A 178 -14.78 0.34 -1.18
C LEU A 178 -14.91 -0.61 0.03
N GLN A 179 -14.55 -1.89 -0.11
CA GLN A 179 -14.57 -2.84 1.01
C GLN A 179 -13.45 -2.59 2.02
N VAL A 180 -12.31 -2.06 1.58
CA VAL A 180 -11.14 -1.84 2.43
C VAL A 180 -10.90 -0.37 2.75
N TRP A 181 -11.53 0.55 2.03
CA TRP A 181 -11.48 1.97 2.37
C TRP A 181 -12.34 2.28 3.59
N SER A 182 -11.72 2.90 4.59
CA SER A 182 -12.36 3.27 5.86
C SER A 182 -13.24 4.53 5.79
N GLN A 183 -13.50 5.06 4.58
CA GLN A 183 -14.11 6.38 4.34
C GLN A 183 -13.36 7.57 4.94
N ILE A 184 -12.14 7.37 5.44
CA ILE A 184 -11.25 8.45 5.87
C ILE A 184 -10.40 8.89 4.68
N ALA A 185 -10.33 10.20 4.45
CA ALA A 185 -9.61 10.79 3.33
C ALA A 185 -8.90 12.10 3.70
N VAL A 186 -7.94 12.50 2.85
CA VAL A 186 -7.37 13.85 2.78
C VAL A 186 -7.51 14.39 1.35
N PHE A 187 -8.14 15.55 1.17
CA PHE A 187 -8.55 16.08 -0.14
C PHE A 187 -8.72 17.61 -0.17
#